data_AF-A0A7K3GZQ9-F1
#
_entry.id   AF-A0A7K3GZQ9-F1
#
_cell.length_a   1.000
_cell.length_b   1.000
_cell.length_c   1.000
_cell.angle_alpha   90.00
_cell.angle_beta   90.00
_cell.angle_gamma   90.00
#
_symmetry.space_group_name_H-M   'P 1'
#
loop_
_entity.id
_entity.type
_entity.pdbx_description
1 polymer ?
#
loop_
_entity_poly.entity_id
_entity_poly.type
_entity_poly.pdbx_seq_one_letter_code
_entity_poly.pdbx_strand_id
1 'polypeptide(L)' 'MPLLAESLIKGLQIAEFPIDPRVIARGRGIEVAAKPMENSGCSGMLVRYGNEFAIAYATHLENEGFENFSVAH' A
#
# COMPACT_ATOMS: atom_id res chain seq x y z
N MET A 1 10.83 -2.13 22.24
CA MET A 1 10.81 -3.55 21.83
C MET A 1 10.34 -3.57 20.38
N PRO A 2 11.22 -3.77 19.39
CA PRO A 2 10.75 -3.95 18.02
C PRO A 2 9.80 -5.17 17.98
N LEU A 3 8.72 -5.07 17.22
CA LEU A 3 7.74 -6.15 17.10
C LEU A 3 8.42 -7.40 16.51
N LEU A 4 7.95 -8.59 16.87
CA LEU A 4 8.53 -9.88 16.43
C LEU A 4 8.74 -9.94 14.91
N ALA A 5 7.78 -9.41 14.15
CA ALA A 5 7.84 -9.33 12.69
C ALA A 5 8.97 -8.42 12.17
N GLU A 6 9.16 -7.24 12.76
CA GLU A 6 10.22 -6.30 12.35
C GLU A 6 11.61 -6.90 12.57
N SER A 7 11.81 -7.55 13.72
CA SER A 7 13.09 -8.22 14.06
C SER A 7 13.38 -9.39 13.12
N LEU A 8 12.34 -10.16 12.76
CA LEU A 8 12.45 -11.27 11.80
C LEU A 8 12.81 -10.78 10.39
N ILE A 9 12.11 -9.76 9.88
CA ILE A 9 12.36 -9.17 8.55
C ILE A 9 13.80 -8.64 8.47
N LYS A 10 14.25 -7.91 9.49
CA LYS A 10 15.64 -7.40 9.59
C LYS A 10 16.66 -8.54 9.62
N GLY A 11 16.41 -9.60 10.39
CA GLY A 11 17.28 -10.78 10.45
C GLY A 11 17.37 -11.55 9.13
N LEU A 12 16.28 -11.57 8.35
CA LEU A 12 16.23 -12.19 7.03
C LEU A 12 16.83 -11.30 5.91
N GLN A 13 17.28 -10.08 6.24
CA GLN A 13 17.82 -9.09 5.28
C GLN A 13 16.87 -8.80 4.09
N ILE A 14 15.57 -8.88 4.34
CA ILE A 14 14.55 -8.53 3.34
C ILE A 14 14.50 -7.01 3.28
N ALA A 15 15.10 -6.44 2.23
CA ALA A 15 15.17 -4.99 2.01
C ALA A 15 13.96 -4.45 1.24
N GLU A 16 13.28 -5.31 0.49
CA GLU A 16 12.09 -4.98 -0.30
C GLU A 16 11.21 -6.23 -0.44
N PHE A 17 9.91 -6.02 -0.69
CA PHE A 17 9.05 -7.14 -1.05
C PHE A 17 9.35 -7.56 -2.49
N PRO A 18 9.38 -8.87 -2.80
CA PRO A 18 9.63 -9.36 -4.17
C PRO A 18 8.52 -8.96 -5.16
N ILE A 19 7.43 -8.39 -4.65
CA ILE A 19 6.24 -8.00 -5.41
C ILE A 19 5.93 -6.54 -5.08
N ASP A 20 5.93 -5.68 -6.11
CA ASP A 20 5.40 -4.32 -6.03
C ASP A 20 3.94 -4.32 -6.49
N PRO A 21 2.96 -4.17 -5.56
CA PRO A 21 1.55 -4.18 -5.92
C PRO A 21 1.14 -2.95 -6.74
N ARG A 22 1.87 -1.84 -6.63
CA ARG A 22 1.62 -0.61 -7.39
C ARG A 22 1.96 -0.82 -8.86
N VAL A 23 3.06 -1.52 -9.16
CA VAL A 23 3.43 -1.90 -10.53
C VAL A 23 2.39 -2.82 -11.14
N ILE A 24 1.91 -3.81 -10.39
CA ILE A 24 0.86 -4.73 -10.86
C ILE A 24 -0.43 -3.97 -11.18
N ALA A 25 -0.90 -3.11 -10.28
CA ALA A 25 -2.12 -2.32 -10.47
C ALA A 25 -2.01 -1.40 -11.70
N ARG A 26 -0.91 -0.63 -11.82
CA ARG A 26 -0.67 0.24 -12.97
C ARG A 26 -0.58 -0.52 -14.28
N GLY A 27 0.04 -1.71 -14.28
CA GLY A 27 0.08 -2.60 -15.44
C GLY A 27 -1.31 -3.10 -15.91
N ARG A 28 -2.34 -2.93 -15.08
CA ARG A 28 -3.75 -3.21 -15.41
C ARG A 28 -4.57 -1.96 -15.70
N GLY A 29 -3.92 -0.81 -15.82
CA GLY A 29 -4.60 0.48 -16.02
C GLY A 29 -5.34 0.98 -14.79
N ILE A 30 -5.00 0.48 -13.60
CA ILE A 30 -5.56 0.95 -12.33
C ILE A 30 -4.67 2.07 -11.80
N GLU A 31 -5.25 3.26 -11.62
CA GLU A 31 -4.53 4.37 -11.00
C GLU A 31 -4.24 4.05 -9.53
N VAL A 32 -3.07 4.43 -9.01
CA VAL A 32 -2.72 4.23 -7.60
C VAL A 32 -2.32 5.58 -7.02
N ALA A 33 -3.16 6.11 -6.14
CA ALA A 33 -3.05 7.47 -5.61
C ALA A 33 -2.89 7.49 -4.09
N ALA A 34 -1.90 8.25 -3.62
CA ALA A 34 -1.78 8.57 -2.20
C ALA A 34 -2.94 9.47 -1.79
N LYS A 35 -3.61 9.14 -0.69
CA LYS A 35 -4.68 9.95 -0.11
C LYS A 35 -4.11 10.84 1.00
N PRO A 36 -4.21 12.18 0.88
CA PRO A 36 -3.75 13.11 1.91
C PRO A 36 -4.35 12.80 3.29
N MET A 37 -3.58 13.14 4.34
CA MET A 37 -3.82 12.77 5.73
C MET A 37 -5.12 13.33 6.32
N GLU A 38 -5.69 14.38 5.72
CA GLU A 38 -6.85 15.12 6.26
C GLU A 38 -8.17 14.32 6.24
N ASN A 39 -8.23 13.22 5.50
CA ASN A 39 -9.41 12.36 5.39
C ASN A 39 -9.21 11.05 6.18
N SER A 40 -9.47 11.05 7.49
CA SER A 40 -9.38 9.82 8.31
C SER A 40 -10.52 8.83 8.02
N GLY A 41 -10.35 7.57 8.44
CA GLY A 41 -11.43 6.56 8.41
C GLY A 41 -11.33 5.47 7.32
N CYS A 42 -10.32 5.50 6.44
CA CYS A 42 -10.09 4.45 5.45
C CYS A 42 -8.59 4.30 5.15
N SER A 43 -8.07 3.07 5.27
CA SER A 43 -6.65 2.73 5.03
C SER A 43 -6.33 2.50 3.54
N GLY A 44 -7.28 1.96 2.79
CA GLY A 44 -7.18 1.67 1.36
C GLY A 44 -8.57 1.53 0.74
N MET A 45 -8.72 1.94 -0.51
CA MET A 45 -10.00 1.93 -1.22
C MET A 45 -9.80 1.62 -2.70
N LEU A 46 -10.54 0.62 -3.20
CA LEU A 46 -10.75 0.44 -4.64
C LEU A 46 -11.98 1.25 -5.07
N VAL A 47 -11.74 2.27 -5.88
CA VAL A 47 -12.77 3.16 -6.43
C VAL A 47 -13.05 2.75 -7.87
N ARG A 48 -14.32 2.75 -8.27
CA ARG A 48 -14.74 2.57 -9.65
C ARG A 48 -15.53 3.78 -10.13
N TYR A 49 -15.15 4.36 -11.26
CA TYR A 49 -15.91 5.40 -11.94
C TYR A 49 -16.15 4.96 -13.39
N GLY A 50 -17.41 4.66 -13.72
CA GLY A 50 -17.74 4.05 -15.01
C GLY A 50 -17.05 2.69 -15.19
N ASN A 51 -16.10 2.61 -16.12
CA ASN A 51 -15.29 1.41 -16.39
C ASN A 51 -13.84 1.53 -15.91
N GLU A 52 -13.49 2.64 -15.26
CA GLU A 52 -12.16 2.90 -14.74
C GLU A 52 -12.08 2.55 -13.25
N PHE A 53 -10.88 2.15 -12.83
CA PHE A 53 -10.58 1.78 -11.46
C PHE A 53 -9.39 2.59 -10.93
N ALA A 54 -9.46 2.94 -9.66
CA ALA A 54 -8.37 3.58 -8.93
C ALA A 54 -8.23 2.97 -7.54
N ILE A 55 -7.02 2.89 -7.03
CA ILE A 55 -6.70 2.50 -5.66
C ILE A 55 -6.20 3.74 -4.93
N ALA A 56 -6.91 4.16 -3.90
CA ALA A 56 -6.46 5.18 -2.98
C ALA A 56 -5.93 4.52 -1.70
N TYR A 57 -4.79 4.96 -1.18
CA TYR A 57 -4.21 4.42 0.06
C TYR A 57 -3.76 5.53 1.01
N ALA A 58 -3.80 5.26 2.32
CA ALA A 58 -3.48 6.25 3.33
C ALA A 58 -1.97 6.30 3.62
N THR A 59 -1.40 7.52 3.69
CA THR A 59 0.04 7.73 3.95
C THR A 59 0.35 8.22 5.36
N HIS A 60 -0.66 8.48 6.19
CA HIS A 60 -0.49 9.08 7.53
C HIS A 60 0.25 8.23 8.56
N LEU A 61 0.47 6.95 8.26
CA LEU A 61 1.24 6.03 9.11
C LEU A 61 2.73 6.00 8.75
N GLU A 62 3.13 6.67 7.67
CA GLU A 62 4.52 6.77 7.20
C GLU A 62 5.23 5.40 7.15
N ASN A 63 4.49 4.37 6.73
CA ASN A 63 4.95 2.99 6.72
C ASN A 63 4.68 2.37 5.35
N GLU A 64 5.71 2.32 4.53
CA GLU A 64 5.64 1.81 3.16
C GLU A 64 5.11 0.35 3.09
N GLY A 65 5.45 -0.48 4.08
CA GLY A 65 4.89 -1.83 4.17
C GLY A 65 3.38 -1.83 4.36
N PHE A 66 2.86 -0.94 5.19
CA PHE A 66 1.42 -0.77 5.39
C PHE A 66 0.74 -0.15 4.17
N GLU A 67 1.39 0.78 3.48
CA GLU A 67 0.91 1.35 2.22
C GLU A 67 0.80 0.25 1.15
N ASN A 68 1.86 -0.54 0.95
CA ASN A 68 1.88 -1.62 -0.04
C ASN A 68 0.90 -2.73 0.32
N PHE A 69 0.72 -3.04 1.61
CA PHE A 69 -0.36 -3.92 2.07
C PHE A 69 -1.73 -3.37 1.68
N SER A 70 -1.98 -2.07 1.90
CA SER A 70 -3.26 -1.42 1.58
C SER A 70 -3.54 -1.37 0.08
N VAL A 71 -2.51 -1.28 -0.76
CA VAL A 71 -2.65 -1.34 -2.23
C VAL A 71 -2.88 -2.78 -2.71
N ALA A 72 -2.31 -3.77 -2.03
CA ALA A 72 -2.41 -5.18 -2.41
C ALA A 72 -3.72 -5.86 -1.97
N HIS A 73 -4.33 -5.40 -0.88
CA HIS A 73 -5.57 -5.94 -0.31
C HIS A 73 -6.81 -5.57 -1.13
#